data_AF-A0A8S1E682-F1
#
_entry.id   AF-A0A8S1E682-F1
#
_cell.length_a   1.000
_cell.length_b   1.000
_cell.length_c   1.000
_cell.angle_alpha   90.00
_cell.angle_beta   90.00
_cell.angle_gamma   90.00
#
_symmetry.space_group_name_H-M   'P 1'
#
loop_
_entity.id
_entity.type
_entity.pdbx_description
1 polymer ?
#
loop_
_entity_poly.entity_id
_entity_poly.type
_entity_poly.pdbx_seq_one_letter_code
_entity_poly.pdbx_strand_id
1 'polypeptide(L)'
;MALVSGVLLCVAILAILPPNTHECAVNGLCGYQPTCQAYQPPPTCRCQRSYGCGSYGCYRLRARGSKTYTPKRGRSRVTVASSEETDREVLKHRLAMDRVRRKERLSASEELELVSPTVAKIRHSRGPVDPDRAFYECCIDRKLPDACLQKCTFGAFNKQALTAMYFKQDACPLAAMSEMQFCAAQGRDHRACCARNGVTTTLAGEKCLSFCDQRLGHPQQLDMSFVPCFDRFESMKACFWHDLTRFYRRAA
;
A
#
# COMPACT_ATOMS: atom_id res chain seq x y z
N MET A 1 -44.82 9.23 -30.91
CA MET A 1 -45.31 8.74 -29.59
C MET A 1 -44.30 7.85 -28.86
N ALA A 2 -43.57 6.94 -29.54
CA ALA A 2 -42.60 6.06 -28.88
C ALA A 2 -41.40 6.78 -28.21
N LEU A 3 -40.89 7.87 -28.81
CA LEU A 3 -39.75 8.63 -28.28
C LEU A 3 -40.06 9.34 -26.95
N VAL A 4 -41.29 9.83 -26.80
CA VAL A 4 -41.73 10.55 -25.59
C VAL A 4 -41.87 9.58 -24.41
N SER A 5 -42.32 8.35 -24.69
CA SER A 5 -42.44 7.28 -23.68
C SER A 5 -41.07 6.80 -23.17
N GLY A 6 -40.06 6.70 -24.05
CA GLY A 6 -38.70 6.33 -23.66
C GLY A 6 -37.99 7.37 -22.79
N VAL A 7 -38.22 8.66 -23.05
CA VAL A 7 -37.65 9.75 -22.24
C VAL A 7 -38.32 9.81 -20.86
N LEU A 8 -39.64 9.65 -20.78
CA LEU A 8 -40.35 9.59 -19.49
C LEU A 8 -39.91 8.38 -18.66
N LEU A 9 -39.64 7.23 -19.28
CA LEU A 9 -39.13 6.05 -18.58
C LEU A 9 -37.72 6.29 -18.01
N CYS A 10 -36.82 6.93 -18.78
CA CYS A 10 -35.48 7.25 -18.31
C CYS A 10 -35.49 8.28 -17.17
N VAL A 11 -36.34 9.30 -17.25
CA VAL A 11 -36.47 10.32 -16.19
C VAL A 11 -37.08 9.72 -14.92
N ALA A 12 -38.05 8.81 -15.05
CA ALA A 12 -38.60 8.07 -13.91
C ALA A 12 -37.54 7.18 -13.24
N ILE A 13 -36.70 6.48 -14.02
CA ILE A 13 -35.62 5.65 -13.48
C ILE A 13 -34.55 6.51 -12.77
N LEU A 14 -34.20 7.67 -13.33
CA LEU A 14 -33.26 8.61 -12.70
C LEU A 14 -33.83 9.24 -11.41
N ALA A 15 -35.15 9.44 -11.33
CA ALA A 15 -35.82 9.98 -10.15
C ALA A 15 -36.04 8.95 -9.02
N ILE A 16 -35.92 7.64 -9.32
CA ILE A 16 -36.02 6.54 -8.34
C ILE A 16 -34.64 6.20 -7.75
N LEU A 17 -33.54 6.68 -8.34
CA LEU A 17 -32.23 6.52 -7.75
C LEU A 17 -32.17 7.32 -6.43
N PRO A 18 -31.84 6.69 -5.29
CA PRO A 18 -31.73 7.40 -4.03
C PRO A 18 -30.65 8.50 -4.18
N PRO A 19 -30.84 9.69 -3.58
CA PRO A 19 -29.96 10.86 -3.78
C PRO A 19 -28.51 10.69 -3.27
N ASN A 20 -28.14 9.49 -2.81
CA ASN A 20 -26.90 9.22 -2.07
C ASN A 20 -26.04 8.12 -2.72
N THR A 21 -26.11 7.92 -4.04
CA THR A 21 -25.24 6.94 -4.73
C THR A 21 -23.75 7.31 -4.72
N HIS A 22 -23.38 8.51 -4.26
CA HIS A 22 -22.01 8.95 -4.02
C HIS A 22 -21.54 8.82 -2.56
N GLU A 23 -22.39 8.36 -1.65
CA GLU A 23 -22.01 8.19 -0.25
C GLU A 23 -21.52 6.77 0.00
N CYS A 24 -20.21 6.63 0.21
CA CYS A 24 -19.64 5.41 0.77
C CYS A 24 -20.28 5.17 2.14
N ALA A 25 -20.95 4.03 2.33
CA ALA A 25 -21.49 3.62 3.62
C ALA A 25 -20.35 3.51 4.65
N VAL A 26 -20.27 4.50 5.54
CA VAL A 26 -19.29 4.53 6.64
C VAL A 26 -19.79 3.62 7.76
N ASN A 27 -19.74 2.32 7.54
CA ASN A 27 -19.65 1.41 8.69
C ASN A 27 -18.25 1.61 9.25
N GLY A 28 -18.12 2.10 10.48
CA GLY A 28 -16.87 2.52 11.15
C GLY A 28 -15.83 1.43 11.38
N LEU A 29 -15.53 0.64 10.35
CA LEU A 29 -14.57 -0.45 10.26
C LEU A 29 -13.53 -0.18 9.16
N CYS A 30 -13.47 1.05 8.62
CA CYS A 30 -12.30 1.47 7.85
C CYS A 30 -11.12 1.53 8.82
N GLY A 31 -10.16 0.61 8.68
CA GLY A 31 -8.84 0.80 9.25
C GLY A 31 -8.26 2.16 8.84
N TYR A 32 -7.19 2.59 9.51
CA TYR A 32 -6.49 3.89 9.30
C TYR A 32 -5.86 4.05 7.89
N GLN A 33 -6.64 3.91 6.83
CA GLN A 33 -6.24 4.17 5.45
C GLN A 33 -7.07 5.33 4.90
N PRO A 34 -6.42 6.35 4.31
CA PRO A 34 -7.07 7.58 3.84
C PRO A 34 -7.89 7.40 2.55
N THR A 35 -7.94 6.19 1.98
CA THR A 35 -8.62 5.91 0.70
C THR A 35 -9.64 4.78 0.82
N CYS A 36 -10.80 4.95 0.18
CA CYS A 36 -11.82 3.90 0.08
C CYS A 36 -11.41 2.84 -0.94
N GLN A 37 -10.98 1.67 -0.47
CA GLN A 37 -10.96 0.45 -1.28
C GLN A 37 -12.30 -0.26 -1.17
N ALA A 38 -12.68 -1.05 -2.19
CA ALA A 38 -13.88 -1.88 -2.13
C ALA A 38 -13.86 -2.73 -0.84
N TYR A 39 -14.92 -2.62 -0.04
CA TYR A 39 -15.06 -3.32 1.24
C TYR A 39 -15.02 -4.83 0.99
N GLN A 40 -13.96 -5.48 1.49
CA GLN A 40 -13.97 -6.93 1.67
C GLN A 40 -14.48 -7.22 3.08
N PRO A 41 -15.41 -8.17 3.26
CA PRO A 41 -15.87 -8.53 4.59
C PRO A 41 -14.65 -8.91 5.45
N PRO A 42 -14.49 -8.32 6.64
CA PRO A 42 -13.33 -8.60 7.48
C PRO A 42 -13.31 -10.10 7.80
N PRO A 43 -12.15 -10.75 7.70
CA PRO A 43 -12.04 -12.15 8.09
C PRO A 43 -12.40 -12.29 9.58
N THR A 44 -12.99 -13.43 9.96
CA THR A 44 -13.28 -13.76 11.36
C THR A 44 -11.96 -13.93 12.12
N CYS A 45 -11.44 -12.84 12.67
CA CYS A 45 -10.12 -12.80 13.27
C CYS A 45 -10.09 -13.43 14.67
N ARG A 46 -9.58 -14.66 14.78
CA ARG A 46 -9.04 -15.24 16.02
C ARG A 46 -7.51 -15.32 15.91
N CYS A 47 -6.85 -14.17 16.10
CA CYS A 47 -5.40 -14.09 15.99
C CYS A 47 -4.71 -14.54 17.28
N GLN A 48 -3.53 -15.16 17.15
CA GLN A 48 -2.68 -15.52 18.29
C GLN A 48 -2.17 -14.26 19.02
N ARG A 49 -1.67 -14.44 20.25
CA ARG A 49 -0.96 -13.37 20.96
C ARG A 49 0.18 -12.84 20.09
N SER A 50 0.38 -11.51 20.09
CA SER A 50 1.34 -10.79 19.24
C SER A 50 0.91 -10.59 17.77
N TYR A 51 -0.33 -10.90 17.41
CA TYR A 51 -0.92 -10.62 16.10
C TYR A 51 -2.13 -9.67 16.22
N GLY A 52 -2.30 -8.82 15.21
CA GLY A 52 -3.45 -7.92 15.05
C GLY A 52 -4.35 -8.35 13.89
N CYS A 53 -5.60 -7.90 13.88
CA CYS A 53 -6.52 -8.13 12.78
C CYS A 53 -6.39 -7.02 11.74
N GLY A 54 -6.13 -7.38 10.48
CA GLY A 54 -6.04 -6.49 9.33
C GLY A 54 -6.93 -6.94 8.19
N SER A 55 -6.86 -6.23 7.05
CA SER A 55 -7.73 -6.46 5.88
C SER A 55 -7.59 -7.87 5.29
N TYR A 56 -6.42 -8.49 5.42
CA TYR A 56 -6.09 -9.80 4.85
C TYR A 56 -5.93 -10.91 5.90
N GLY A 57 -6.41 -10.67 7.13
CA GLY A 57 -6.31 -11.63 8.24
C GLY A 57 -5.36 -11.17 9.34
N CYS A 58 -4.74 -12.13 10.01
CA CYS A 58 -3.85 -11.85 11.12
C CYS A 58 -2.47 -11.41 10.63
N TYR A 59 -2.01 -10.25 11.08
CA TYR A 59 -0.67 -9.74 10.80
C TYR A 59 0.13 -9.64 12.10
N ARG A 60 1.44 -9.84 12.01
CA ARG A 60 2.32 -9.74 13.17
C ARG A 60 2.34 -8.31 13.69
N LEU A 61 2.02 -8.11 14.96
CA LEU A 61 2.21 -6.82 15.60
C LEU A 61 3.70 -6.53 15.62
N ARG A 62 4.09 -5.41 15.00
CA ARG A 62 5.46 -4.93 15.15
C ARG A 62 5.64 -4.58 16.62
N ALA A 63 6.42 -5.38 17.34
CA ALA A 63 6.95 -4.97 18.63
C ALA A 63 7.65 -3.64 18.38
N ARG A 64 7.12 -2.55 18.93
CA ARG A 64 7.81 -1.26 18.91
C ARG A 64 9.09 -1.50 19.71
N GLY A 65 10.18 -1.83 19.01
CA GLY A 65 11.47 -2.06 19.62
C GLY A 65 11.84 -0.86 20.49
N SER A 66 12.61 -1.11 21.55
CA SER A 66 13.01 -0.18 22.61
C SER A 66 13.66 1.14 22.16
N LYS A 67 13.78 1.42 20.86
CA LYS A 67 14.10 2.77 20.36
C LYS A 67 12.93 3.75 20.50
N THR A 68 11.72 3.29 20.86
CA THR A 68 10.56 4.17 21.19
C THR A 68 10.09 4.03 22.64
N TYR A 69 10.75 3.20 23.46
CA TYR A 69 10.43 3.04 24.88
C TYR A 69 11.69 3.24 25.72
N THR A 70 11.95 4.49 26.09
CA THR A 70 12.82 4.79 27.23
C THR A 70 11.92 4.83 28.47
N PRO A 71 12.00 3.87 29.40
CA PRO A 71 11.30 4.03 30.66
C PRO A 71 11.88 5.27 31.33
N LYS A 72 11.05 6.29 31.59
CA LYS A 72 11.43 7.43 32.42
C LYS A 72 11.69 6.90 33.83
N ARG A 73 12.89 6.37 34.10
CA ARG A 73 13.39 6.26 35.46
C ARG A 73 13.75 7.68 35.88
N GLY A 74 12.97 8.19 36.83
CA GLY A 74 13.24 9.47 37.46
C GLY A 74 14.68 9.53 37.94
N ARG A 75 15.26 10.73 37.79
CA ARG A 75 16.56 11.16 38.34
C ARG A 75 17.80 10.62 37.60
N SER A 76 18.21 11.32 36.55
CA SER A 76 19.51 12.05 36.54
C SER A 76 19.80 12.73 35.20
N ARG A 77 20.41 13.90 35.35
CA ARG A 77 20.90 14.88 34.37
C ARG A 77 21.71 14.25 33.23
N VAL A 78 21.18 14.22 31.99
CA VAL A 78 21.94 13.95 30.75
C VAL A 78 21.39 14.79 29.59
N THR A 79 22.31 15.30 28.78
CA THR A 79 22.20 16.20 27.62
C THR A 79 21.03 15.94 26.67
N VAL A 80 20.25 17.00 26.44
CA VAL A 80 19.08 17.08 25.55
C VAL A 80 19.55 17.32 24.11
N ALA A 81 19.56 16.27 23.30
CA ALA A 81 19.62 16.39 21.84
C ALA A 81 18.67 15.40 21.14
N SER A 82 18.33 14.28 21.77
CA SER A 82 17.45 13.26 21.18
C SER A 82 15.97 13.41 21.55
N SER A 83 15.62 14.14 22.62
CA SER A 83 14.24 14.20 23.14
C SER A 83 13.32 15.07 22.29
N GLU A 84 13.80 16.23 21.85
CA GLU A 84 12.99 17.20 21.10
C GLU A 84 12.54 16.66 19.74
N GLU A 85 13.41 15.90 19.06
CA GLU A 85 13.09 15.33 17.75
C GLU A 85 12.03 14.22 17.86
N THR A 86 12.10 13.38 18.90
CA THR A 86 11.05 12.39 19.19
C THR A 86 9.73 13.02 19.61
N ASP A 87 9.76 14.07 20.44
CA ASP A 87 8.55 14.76 20.88
C ASP A 87 7.86 15.48 19.71
N ARG A 88 8.66 16.04 18.79
CA ARG A 88 8.20 16.64 17.54
C ARG A 88 7.53 15.60 16.63
N GLU A 89 8.09 14.40 16.53
CA GLU A 89 7.53 13.31 15.72
C GLU A 89 6.20 12.81 16.29
N VAL A 90 6.11 12.63 17.62
CA VAL A 90 4.86 12.25 18.30
C VAL A 90 3.78 13.33 18.13
N LEU A 91 4.16 14.60 18.24
CA LEU A 91 3.24 15.72 18.05
C LEU A 91 2.74 15.78 16.60
N LYS A 92 3.63 15.65 15.61
CA LYS A 92 3.25 15.57 14.19
C LYS A 92 2.26 14.45 13.93
N HIS A 93 2.52 13.25 14.44
CA HIS A 93 1.60 12.12 14.29
C HIS A 93 0.23 12.44 14.91
N ARG A 94 0.18 13.00 16.13
CA ARG A 94 -1.10 13.39 16.76
C ARG A 94 -1.85 14.42 15.92
N LEU A 95 -1.16 15.45 15.42
CA LEU A 95 -1.76 16.48 14.57
C LEU A 95 -2.29 15.89 13.25
N ALA A 96 -1.56 14.97 12.62
CA ALA A 96 -2.01 14.28 11.42
C ALA A 96 -3.30 13.47 11.68
N MET A 97 -3.38 12.79 12.83
CA MET A 97 -4.58 12.04 13.22
C MET A 97 -5.77 12.95 13.54
N ASP A 98 -5.53 14.11 14.14
CA ASP A 98 -6.58 15.12 14.36
C ASP A 98 -7.09 15.68 13.02
N ARG A 99 -6.22 15.91 12.03
CA ARG A 99 -6.62 16.29 10.67
C ARG A 99 -7.47 15.23 9.99
N VAL A 100 -7.07 13.95 10.11
CA VAL A 100 -7.87 12.80 9.62
C VAL A 100 -9.25 12.79 10.28
N ARG A 101 -9.30 12.97 11.61
CA ARG A 101 -10.56 13.03 12.36
C ARG A 101 -11.45 14.19 11.91
N ARG A 102 -10.85 15.33 11.58
CA ARG A 102 -11.55 16.51 11.02
C ARG A 102 -11.82 16.41 9.52
N LYS A 103 -11.48 15.29 8.86
CA LYS A 103 -11.63 15.08 7.41
C LYS A 103 -10.93 16.15 6.55
N GLU A 104 -9.85 16.75 7.06
CA GLU A 104 -9.02 17.68 6.29
C GLU A 104 -8.23 16.93 5.20
N ARG A 105 -7.98 17.57 4.04
CA ARG A 105 -7.11 17.00 3.00
C ARG A 105 -5.68 16.91 3.51
N LEU A 106 -5.17 15.68 3.62
CA LEU A 106 -3.75 15.43 3.89
C LEU A 106 -2.92 15.73 2.64
N SER A 107 -1.69 16.19 2.85
CA SER A 107 -0.68 16.23 1.79
C SER A 107 -0.24 14.80 1.42
N ALA A 108 0.25 14.61 0.19
CA ALA A 108 0.74 13.31 -0.27
C ALA A 108 1.88 12.74 0.59
N SER A 109 2.67 13.61 1.24
CA SER A 109 3.71 13.21 2.20
C SER A 109 3.13 12.72 3.52
N GLU A 110 2.14 13.41 4.08
CA GLU A 110 1.46 12.98 5.32
C GLU A 110 0.70 11.67 5.10
N GLU A 111 0.06 11.53 3.93
CA GLU A 111 -0.62 10.31 3.52
C GLU A 111 0.35 9.12 3.46
N LEU A 112 1.54 9.35 2.90
CA LEU A 112 2.57 8.32 2.79
C LEU A 112 3.17 7.93 4.14
N GLU A 113 3.41 8.91 5.03
CA GLU A 113 3.88 8.64 6.40
C GLU A 113 2.90 7.78 7.18
N LEU A 114 1.59 8.02 7.01
CA LEU A 114 0.55 7.24 7.67
C LEU A 114 0.46 5.81 7.11
N VAL A 115 0.57 5.65 5.80
CA VAL A 115 0.40 4.36 5.10
C VAL A 115 1.66 3.48 5.19
N SER A 116 2.86 4.07 5.06
CA SER A 116 4.13 3.37 5.27
C SER A 116 5.23 4.34 5.70
N PRO A 117 5.54 4.41 7.00
CA PRO A 117 6.65 5.23 7.50
C PRO A 117 8.01 4.77 6.95
N THR A 118 8.19 3.48 6.63
CA THR A 118 9.42 2.98 5.99
C THR A 118 9.63 3.62 4.61
N VAL A 119 8.61 3.62 3.75
CA VAL A 119 8.71 4.23 2.41
C VAL A 119 8.95 5.74 2.53
N ALA A 120 8.27 6.43 3.45
CA ALA A 120 8.49 7.85 3.70
C ALA A 120 9.97 8.11 4.10
N LYS A 121 10.50 7.33 5.05
CA LYS A 121 11.91 7.44 5.48
C LYS A 121 12.89 7.19 4.34
N ILE A 122 12.67 6.17 3.53
CA ILE A 122 13.57 5.83 2.40
C ILE A 122 13.62 6.98 1.39
N ARG A 123 12.50 7.66 1.11
CA ARG A 123 12.49 8.82 0.21
C ARG A 123 13.36 9.98 0.69
N HIS A 124 13.54 10.12 2.00
CA HIS A 124 14.39 11.15 2.59
C HIS A 124 15.83 10.67 2.86
N SER A 125 16.05 9.36 2.90
CA SER A 125 17.37 8.77 3.11
C SER A 125 18.28 9.03 1.91
N ARG A 126 19.52 9.43 2.19
CA ARG A 126 20.59 9.57 1.19
C ARG A 126 21.56 8.39 1.20
N GLY A 127 21.35 7.43 2.08
CA GLY A 127 22.25 6.30 2.28
C GLY A 127 21.93 5.09 1.39
N PRO A 128 22.88 4.15 1.28
CA PRO A 128 22.66 2.77 0.83
C PRO A 128 21.37 2.17 1.38
N VAL A 129 20.50 1.63 0.51
CA VAL A 129 19.29 0.91 0.90
C VAL A 129 19.40 -0.52 0.39
N ASP A 130 19.19 -1.47 1.29
CA ASP A 130 18.94 -2.88 0.93
C ASP A 130 17.50 -2.99 0.42
N PRO A 131 17.28 -3.32 -0.87
CA PRO A 131 15.94 -3.31 -1.45
C PRO A 131 15.03 -4.39 -0.89
N ASP A 132 15.55 -5.56 -0.52
CA ASP A 132 14.75 -6.64 0.06
C ASP A 132 14.29 -6.25 1.46
N ARG A 133 15.18 -5.66 2.25
CA ARG A 133 14.83 -5.13 3.56
C ARG A 133 13.79 -4.01 3.46
N ALA A 134 13.98 -3.07 2.53
CA ALA A 134 13.04 -1.97 2.29
C ALA A 134 11.65 -2.48 1.90
N PHE A 135 11.59 -3.47 1.01
CA PHE A 135 10.35 -4.10 0.59
C PHE A 135 9.67 -4.81 1.77
N TYR A 136 10.40 -5.66 2.49
CA TYR A 136 9.88 -6.39 3.64
C TYR A 136 9.36 -5.47 4.75
N GLU A 137 10.11 -4.42 5.11
CA GLU A 137 9.70 -3.46 6.15
C GLU A 137 8.43 -2.69 5.76
N CYS A 138 8.26 -2.34 4.48
CA CYS A 138 7.00 -1.77 3.99
C CYS A 138 5.83 -2.75 4.12
N CYS A 139 6.01 -4.04 3.79
CA CYS A 139 4.94 -5.03 3.95
C CYS A 139 4.47 -5.18 5.41
N ILE A 140 5.40 -5.05 6.37
CA ILE A 140 5.07 -5.02 7.80
C ILE A 140 4.23 -3.77 8.13
N ASP A 141 4.65 -2.60 7.65
CA ASP A 141 3.92 -1.34 7.90
C ASP A 141 2.49 -1.41 7.34
N ARG A 142 2.34 -2.05 6.18
CA ARG A 142 1.04 -2.31 5.52
C ARG A 142 0.25 -3.48 6.11
N LYS A 143 0.73 -4.08 7.21
CA LYS A 143 0.00 -5.09 7.99
C LYS A 143 -0.36 -6.33 7.16
N LEU A 144 0.56 -6.79 6.32
CA LEU A 144 0.37 -8.04 5.58
C LEU A 144 0.56 -9.27 6.48
N PRO A 145 -0.18 -10.36 6.24
CA PRO A 145 -0.05 -11.59 7.00
C PRO A 145 1.28 -12.30 6.67
N ASP A 146 1.74 -13.17 7.57
CA ASP A 146 3.06 -13.81 7.46
C ASP A 146 3.25 -14.60 6.15
N ALA A 147 2.19 -15.23 5.63
CA ALA A 147 2.20 -15.89 4.33
C ALA A 147 2.60 -14.94 3.18
N CYS A 148 2.17 -13.69 3.23
CA CYS A 148 2.57 -12.66 2.28
C CYS A 148 3.98 -12.12 2.58
N LEU A 149 4.36 -12.00 3.86
CA LEU A 149 5.68 -11.52 4.25
C LEU A 149 6.82 -12.40 3.72
N GLN A 150 6.61 -13.72 3.63
CA GLN A 150 7.57 -14.64 3.02
C GLN A 150 7.84 -14.34 1.54
N LYS A 151 6.93 -13.62 0.89
CA LYS A 151 7.04 -13.19 -0.50
C LYS A 151 7.52 -11.75 -0.64
N CYS A 152 7.68 -10.98 0.44
CA CYS A 152 8.11 -9.58 0.40
C CYS A 152 9.63 -9.43 0.24
N THR A 153 10.19 -10.12 -0.75
CA THR A 153 11.56 -9.98 -1.25
C THR A 153 11.51 -10.04 -2.77
N PHE A 154 12.46 -9.43 -3.44
CA PHE A 154 12.51 -9.42 -4.90
C PHE A 154 12.77 -10.80 -5.50
N GLY A 155 13.36 -11.74 -4.74
CA GLY A 155 13.49 -13.14 -5.17
C GLY A 155 12.19 -13.94 -5.07
N ALA A 156 11.48 -13.82 -3.94
CA ALA A 156 10.25 -14.58 -3.68
C ALA A 156 8.99 -13.95 -4.31
N PHE A 157 9.01 -12.65 -4.55
CA PHE A 157 7.96 -11.94 -5.28
C PHE A 157 8.15 -12.14 -6.77
N ASN A 158 7.71 -13.27 -7.30
CA ASN A 158 7.92 -13.66 -8.70
C ASN A 158 6.62 -14.15 -9.35
N LYS A 159 6.67 -14.40 -10.66
CA LYS A 159 5.52 -14.89 -11.44
C LYS A 159 4.89 -16.13 -10.81
N GLN A 160 5.68 -17.11 -10.38
CA GLN A 160 5.17 -18.37 -9.81
C GLN A 160 4.39 -18.12 -8.52
N ALA A 161 4.90 -17.27 -7.64
CA ALA A 161 4.21 -16.88 -6.42
C ALA A 161 2.88 -16.18 -6.74
N LEU A 162 2.85 -15.26 -7.72
CA LEU A 162 1.62 -14.59 -8.14
C LEU A 162 0.60 -15.56 -8.76
N THR A 163 1.06 -16.50 -9.58
CA THR A 163 0.21 -17.53 -10.17
C THR A 163 -0.41 -18.41 -9.09
N ALA A 164 0.36 -18.83 -8.08
CA ALA A 164 -0.16 -19.59 -6.95
C ALA A 164 -1.19 -18.80 -6.12
N MET A 165 -0.93 -17.50 -5.87
CA MET A 165 -1.88 -16.61 -5.20
C MET A 165 -3.18 -16.45 -6.01
N TYR A 166 -3.08 -16.31 -7.34
CA TYR A 166 -4.21 -16.17 -8.24
C TYR A 166 -5.12 -17.42 -8.24
N PHE A 167 -4.52 -18.61 -8.32
CA PHE A 167 -5.26 -19.87 -8.24
C PHE A 167 -5.65 -20.26 -6.81
N LYS A 168 -5.43 -19.38 -5.82
CA LYS A 168 -5.70 -19.63 -4.39
C LYS A 168 -5.02 -20.89 -3.85
N GLN A 169 -3.90 -21.28 -4.47
CA GLN A 169 -3.02 -22.35 -4.00
C GLN A 169 -2.04 -21.84 -2.93
N ASP A 170 -1.96 -20.52 -2.77
CA ASP A 170 -1.15 -19.85 -1.77
C ASP A 170 -1.99 -19.34 -0.60
N ALA A 171 -1.42 -19.35 0.61
CA ALA A 171 -2.04 -18.81 1.80
C ALA A 171 -2.11 -17.26 1.79
N CYS A 172 -1.26 -16.60 1.00
CA CYS A 172 -1.35 -15.16 0.76
C CYS A 172 -2.43 -14.88 -0.31
N PRO A 173 -3.49 -14.12 0.02
CA PRO A 173 -4.54 -13.83 -0.95
C PRO A 173 -4.04 -12.89 -2.05
N LEU A 174 -4.52 -13.09 -3.30
CA LEU A 174 -4.20 -12.20 -4.42
C LEU A 174 -4.53 -10.72 -4.13
N ALA A 175 -5.56 -10.45 -3.32
CA ALA A 175 -5.94 -9.09 -2.94
C ALA A 175 -4.84 -8.34 -2.16
N ALA A 176 -3.90 -9.04 -1.51
CA ALA A 176 -2.73 -8.43 -0.86
C ALA A 176 -1.63 -8.04 -1.84
N MET A 177 -1.71 -8.49 -3.10
CA MET A 177 -0.68 -8.22 -4.11
C MET A 177 -0.54 -6.73 -4.41
N SER A 178 -1.62 -5.94 -4.40
CA SER A 178 -1.55 -4.49 -4.61
C SER A 178 -0.66 -3.81 -3.57
N GLU A 179 -0.70 -4.28 -2.33
CA GLU A 179 0.13 -3.77 -1.23
C GLU A 179 1.58 -4.18 -1.39
N MET A 180 1.82 -5.41 -1.84
CA MET A 180 3.16 -5.90 -2.14
C MET A 180 3.78 -5.13 -3.31
N GLN A 181 3.02 -4.85 -4.37
CA GLN A 181 3.49 -4.06 -5.51
C GLN A 181 3.79 -2.62 -5.10
N PHE A 182 2.90 -2.00 -4.30
CA PHE A 182 3.15 -0.69 -3.73
C PHE A 182 4.48 -0.65 -2.96
N CYS A 183 4.73 -1.66 -2.13
CA CYS A 183 5.93 -1.75 -1.34
C CYS A 183 7.19 -2.04 -2.17
N ALA A 184 7.12 -2.92 -3.17
CA ALA A 184 8.23 -3.19 -4.08
C ALA A 184 8.63 -1.91 -4.85
N ALA A 185 7.64 -1.15 -5.33
CA ALA A 185 7.84 0.09 -6.10
C ALA A 185 8.02 1.35 -5.22
N GLN A 186 8.01 1.24 -3.89
CA GLN A 186 8.19 2.37 -2.97
C GLN A 186 7.20 3.53 -3.20
N GLY A 187 5.99 3.19 -3.65
CA GLY A 187 4.92 4.16 -3.93
C GLY A 187 5.19 5.11 -5.11
N ARG A 188 6.06 4.75 -6.06
CA ARG A 188 6.52 5.60 -7.18
C ARG A 188 5.91 5.17 -8.51
N ASP A 189 6.12 6.00 -9.52
CA ASP A 189 5.75 5.72 -10.91
C ASP A 189 6.98 5.27 -11.72
N HIS A 190 6.94 4.03 -12.21
CA HIS A 190 7.98 3.41 -13.03
C HIS A 190 7.53 3.18 -14.48
N ARG A 191 6.40 3.74 -14.93
CA ARG A 191 5.86 3.51 -16.29
C ARG A 191 6.90 3.71 -17.39
N ALA A 192 7.72 4.76 -17.29
CA ALA A 192 8.78 5.03 -18.26
C ALA A 192 9.83 3.90 -18.32
N CYS A 193 10.19 3.31 -17.17
CA CYS A 193 11.09 2.15 -17.15
C CYS A 193 10.40 0.91 -17.71
N CYS A 194 9.16 0.65 -17.31
CA CYS A 194 8.39 -0.50 -17.76
C CYS A 194 8.15 -0.51 -19.26
N ALA A 195 7.78 0.63 -19.85
CA ALA A 195 7.58 0.77 -21.28
C ALA A 195 8.86 0.42 -22.06
N ARG A 196 10.02 0.94 -21.61
CA ARG A 196 11.32 0.61 -22.23
C ARG A 196 11.74 -0.84 -22.06
N ASN A 197 11.29 -1.51 -21.01
CA ASN A 197 11.58 -2.92 -20.74
C ASN A 197 10.51 -3.87 -21.30
N GLY A 198 9.66 -3.41 -22.22
CA GLY A 198 8.74 -4.25 -22.96
C GLY A 198 7.57 -4.79 -22.13
N VAL A 199 7.20 -4.13 -21.03
CA VAL A 199 6.01 -4.50 -20.25
C VAL A 199 4.72 -4.37 -21.07
N THR A 200 4.72 -3.49 -22.08
CA THR A 200 3.60 -3.29 -23.01
C THR A 200 3.52 -4.33 -24.13
N THR A 201 4.47 -5.25 -24.26
CA THR A 201 4.47 -6.25 -25.35
C THR A 201 3.62 -7.49 -25.02
N THR A 202 2.89 -7.49 -23.92
CA THR A 202 1.98 -8.59 -23.57
C THR A 202 0.67 -8.45 -24.34
N LEU A 203 -0.19 -9.49 -24.28
CA LEU A 203 -1.52 -9.43 -24.88
C LEU A 203 -2.39 -8.30 -24.29
N ALA A 204 -2.13 -7.89 -23.04
CA ALA A 204 -2.85 -6.80 -22.38
C ALA A 204 -2.30 -5.40 -22.72
N GLY A 205 -1.18 -5.31 -23.45
CA GLY A 205 -0.67 -4.05 -23.99
C GLY A 205 -0.31 -3.03 -22.91
N GLU A 206 -0.71 -1.78 -23.14
CA GLU A 206 -0.46 -0.66 -22.23
C GLU A 206 -1.16 -0.80 -20.87
N LYS A 207 -2.18 -1.65 -20.75
CA LYS A 207 -2.82 -1.93 -19.45
C LYS A 207 -1.81 -2.38 -18.42
N CYS A 208 -0.75 -3.09 -18.82
CA CYS A 208 0.29 -3.53 -17.90
C CYS A 208 1.12 -2.41 -17.29
N LEU A 209 1.05 -1.18 -17.82
CA LEU A 209 1.71 -0.02 -17.23
C LEU A 209 1.02 0.43 -15.93
N SER A 210 -0.23 0.03 -15.69
CA SER A 210 -0.90 0.32 -14.43
C SER A 210 -0.22 -0.41 -13.24
N PHE A 211 0.39 -1.57 -13.49
CA PHE A 211 1.25 -2.24 -12.50
C PHE A 211 2.53 -1.49 -12.17
N CYS A 212 2.93 -0.54 -13.01
CA CYS A 212 4.14 0.24 -12.81
C CYS A 212 3.88 1.59 -12.15
N ASP A 213 2.63 2.06 -12.11
CA ASP A 213 2.23 3.24 -11.35
C ASP A 213 1.71 2.82 -9.99
N GLN A 214 2.58 2.86 -8.98
CA GLN A 214 2.26 2.44 -7.62
C GLN A 214 2.05 3.63 -6.69
N ARG A 215 1.67 4.80 -7.21
CA ARG A 215 1.34 5.97 -6.36
C ARG A 215 0.05 5.71 -5.58
N LEU A 216 -0.05 6.34 -4.40
CA LEU A 216 -1.28 6.30 -3.60
C LEU A 216 -2.48 6.79 -4.43
N GLY A 217 -3.67 6.25 -4.14
CA GLY A 217 -4.90 6.57 -4.87
C GLY A 217 -5.07 5.86 -6.23
N HIS A 218 -4.10 5.03 -6.65
CA HIS A 218 -4.20 4.20 -7.86
C HIS A 218 -4.17 2.69 -7.52
N PRO A 219 -5.03 2.18 -6.60
CA PRO A 219 -5.04 0.76 -6.29
C PRO A 219 -5.53 -0.04 -7.51
N GLN A 220 -4.69 -0.95 -7.99
CA GLN A 220 -5.03 -1.78 -9.13
C GLN A 220 -6.15 -2.76 -8.77
N GLN A 221 -7.25 -2.73 -9.52
CA GLN A 221 -8.22 -3.83 -9.50
C GLN A 221 -7.66 -4.99 -10.31
N LEU A 222 -7.51 -6.12 -9.63
CA LEU A 222 -6.90 -7.33 -10.17
C LEU A 222 -7.99 -8.22 -10.75
N ASP A 223 -8.40 -7.90 -11.97
CA ASP A 223 -9.28 -8.76 -12.76
C ASP A 223 -8.49 -9.75 -13.62
N MET A 224 -9.20 -10.66 -14.27
CA MET A 224 -8.63 -11.67 -15.16
C MET A 224 -7.93 -11.06 -16.40
N SER A 225 -8.23 -9.82 -16.77
CA SER A 225 -7.63 -9.18 -17.95
C SER A 225 -6.17 -8.81 -17.76
N PHE A 226 -5.70 -8.79 -16.51
CA PHE A 226 -4.32 -8.48 -16.15
C PHE A 226 -3.40 -9.70 -16.06
N VAL A 227 -3.92 -10.92 -16.19
CA VAL A 227 -3.10 -12.16 -16.17
C VAL A 227 -1.95 -12.13 -17.19
N PRO A 228 -2.13 -11.66 -18.45
CA PRO A 228 -1.03 -11.55 -19.40
C PRO A 228 0.11 -10.63 -18.95
N CYS A 229 -0.17 -9.67 -18.06
CA CYS A 229 0.86 -8.78 -17.52
C CYS A 229 1.88 -9.54 -16.67
N PHE A 230 1.50 -10.69 -16.09
CA PHE A 230 2.41 -11.50 -15.27
C PHE A 230 3.55 -12.14 -16.08
N ASP A 231 3.42 -12.25 -17.40
CA ASP A 231 4.51 -12.73 -18.27
C ASP A 231 5.72 -11.79 -18.28
N ARG A 232 5.49 -10.49 -18.03
CA ARG A 232 6.54 -9.46 -17.94
C ARG A 232 6.79 -9.00 -16.51
N PHE A 233 6.34 -9.77 -15.51
CA PHE A 233 6.44 -9.38 -14.11
C PHE A 233 7.89 -9.19 -13.65
N GLU A 234 8.81 -10.04 -14.10
CA GLU A 234 10.24 -9.89 -13.79
C GLU A 234 10.81 -8.58 -14.36
N SER A 235 10.37 -8.16 -15.56
CA SER A 235 10.74 -6.88 -16.16
C SER A 235 10.21 -5.68 -15.37
N MET A 236 8.98 -5.77 -14.84
CA MET A 236 8.43 -4.73 -13.94
C MET A 236 9.24 -4.65 -12.65
N LYS A 237 9.47 -5.80 -12.01
CA LYS A 237 10.19 -5.91 -10.74
C LYS A 237 11.64 -5.43 -10.85
N ALA A 238 12.31 -5.70 -11.97
CA ALA A 238 13.65 -5.18 -12.24
C ALA A 238 13.68 -3.64 -12.21
N CYS A 239 12.67 -2.96 -12.75
CA CYS A 239 12.57 -1.50 -12.67
C CYS A 239 12.49 -1.00 -11.22
N PHE A 240 11.72 -1.68 -10.37
CA PHE A 240 11.59 -1.32 -8.96
C PHE A 240 12.90 -1.54 -8.19
N TRP A 241 13.56 -2.69 -8.40
CA TRP A 241 14.86 -3.00 -7.80
C TRP A 241 15.94 -1.99 -8.21
N HIS A 242 15.98 -1.66 -9.51
CA HIS A 242 16.95 -0.70 -10.02
C HIS A 242 16.72 0.72 -9.51
N ASP A 243 15.49 1.12 -9.21
CA ASP A 243 15.23 2.42 -8.60
C ASP A 243 15.81 2.51 -7.17
N LEU A 244 15.62 1.45 -6.37
CA LEU A 244 16.19 1.34 -5.02
C LEU A 244 17.73 1.26 -5.03
N THR A 245 18.32 0.56 -5.99
CA THR A 245 19.78 0.39 -6.09
C THR A 245 20.50 1.51 -6.84
N ARG A 246 19.83 2.31 -7.69
CA ARG A 246 20.47 3.44 -8.38
C ARG A 246 20.90 4.58 -7.43
N PHE A 247 20.49 4.55 -6.17
CA PHE A 247 21.06 5.41 -5.12
C PHE A 247 22.56 5.16 -4.85
N TYR A 248 23.15 4.09 -5.39
CA TYR A 248 24.61 3.86 -5.34
C TYR A 248 25.42 4.60 -6.43
N ARG A 249 24.80 5.36 -7.35
CA ARG A 249 25.51 6.09 -8.45
C ARG A 249 25.45 7.62 -8.40
N ARG A 250 24.83 8.22 -7.38
CA ARG A 250 24.85 9.69 -7.17
C ARG A 250 25.70 10.11 -5.96
N ALA A 251 26.40 9.17 -5.34
CA ALA A 251 27.29 9.40 -4.20
C ALA A 251 28.74 8.94 -4.47
N ALA A 252 29.12 8.85 -5.76
CA ALA A 252 30.49 8.70 -6.23
C ALA A 252 30.76 9.80 -7.26
#